data_AF-A0A7J4LQU9-F1
#
_entry.id   AF-A0A7J4LQU9-F1
#
_cell.length_a   1.000
_cell.length_b   1.000
_cell.length_c   1.000
_cell.angle_alpha   90.00
_cell.angle_beta   90.00
_cell.angle_gamma   90.00
#
_symmetry.space_group_name_H-M   'P 1'
#
loop_
_entity.id
_entity.type
_entity.pdbx_description
1 polymer ?
#
loop_
_entity_poly.entity_id
_entity_poly.type
_entity_poly.pdbx_seq_one_letter_code
_entity_poly.pdbx_strand_id
1 'polypeptide(L)' 'MAKSCPICKKGTIIGGHRSNRVRATKFNPTGKKRKYPNLQWAALPPGLPRGKAGKRIKICTDCLKKGRHLGM' A
#
# COMPACT_ATOMS: atom_id res chain seq x y z
N MET A 1 12.73 -8.85 0.25
CA MET A 1 12.04 -7.77 1.00
C MET A 1 10.54 -7.88 0.77
N ALA A 2 9.72 -8.03 1.81
CA ALA A 2 8.27 -8.04 1.65
C ALA A 2 7.78 -6.68 1.08
N LYS A 3 6.96 -6.68 0.03
CA LYS A 3 6.31 -5.46 -0.50
C LYS A 3 5.17 -5.04 0.42
N SER A 4 5.48 -4.70 1.67
CA SER A 4 4.53 -4.26 2.69
C SER A 4 4.85 -2.85 3.20
N CYS A 5 3.83 -2.13 3.64
CA CYS A 5 4.02 -0.84 4.29
C CYS A 5 4.50 -1.06 5.74
N PRO A 6 5.58 -0.41 6.20
CA PRO A 6 6.08 -0.56 7.56
C PRO A 6 5.17 0.06 8.63
N ILE A 7 4.34 1.06 8.26
CA ILE A 7 3.48 1.80 9.20
C ILE A 7 2.17 1.04 9.46
N CYS A 8 1.42 0.73 8.40
CA CYS A 8 0.10 0.10 8.52
C CYS A 8 0.12 -1.41 8.23
N LYS A 9 1.30 -1.99 7.99
CA LYS A 9 1.49 -3.42 7.66
C LYS A 9 0.71 -3.89 6.42
N LYS A 10 0.15 -2.96 5.62
CA LYS A 10 -0.59 -3.28 4.39
C LYS A 10 0.33 -4.05 3.44
N GLY A 11 -0.01 -5.31 3.19
CA GLY A 11 0.73 -6.22 2.33
C GLY A 11 0.01 -6.53 1.03
N THR A 12 0.55 -7.48 0.28
CA THR A 12 -0.06 -8.00 -0.94
C THR A 12 -1.21 -8.93 -0.62
N ILE A 13 -2.28 -8.88 -1.41
CA ILE A 13 -3.42 -9.80 -1.29
C ILE A 13 -3.63 -10.55 -2.60
N ILE A 14 -4.19 -11.76 -2.51
CA ILE A 14 -4.67 -12.50 -3.68
C ILE A 14 -6.15 -12.17 -3.84
N GLY A 15 -6.52 -11.49 -4.92
CA GLY A 15 -7.89 -11.10 -5.19
C GLY A 15 -8.40 -11.71 -6.49
N GLY A 16 -9.62 -12.25 -6.45
CA GLY A 16 -10.38 -12.56 -7.66
C GLY A 16 -10.82 -11.28 -8.38
N HIS A 17 -11.24 -11.44 -9.63
CA HIS A 17 -11.88 -10.40 -10.42
C HIS A 17 -13.14 -11.01 -11.07
N ARG A 18 -14.14 -10.18 -11.35
CA ARG A 18 -15.32 -10.54 -12.16
C ARG A 18 -15.36 -9.57 -13.33
N SER A 19 -15.65 -10.06 -14.52
CA SER A 19 -15.68 -9.18 -15.70
C SER A 19 -17.00 -8.40 -15.76
N ASN A 20 -16.94 -7.14 -16.19
CA ASN A 20 -18.13 -6.31 -16.44
C ASN A 20 -18.85 -6.67 -17.75
N ARG A 21 -18.38 -7.69 -18.49
CA ARG A 21 -18.99 -8.15 -19.76
C ARG A 21 -20.31 -8.88 -19.53
N VAL A 22 -20.50 -9.46 -18.34
CA VAL A 22 -21.65 -10.28 -18.01
C VAL A 22 -22.44 -9.63 -16.89
N ARG A 23 -23.78 -9.75 -16.92
CA ARG A 23 -24.70 -9.23 -15.91
C ARG A 23 -24.28 -9.73 -14.51
N ALA A 24 -24.36 -8.87 -13.48
CA ALA A 24 -23.86 -9.16 -12.14
C ALA A 24 -24.46 -10.42 -11.48
N THR A 25 -25.66 -10.83 -11.90
CA THR A 25 -26.38 -12.02 -11.43
C THR A 25 -25.86 -13.33 -12.02
N LYS A 26 -25.12 -13.30 -13.14
CA LYS A 26 -24.58 -14.50 -13.77
C LYS A 26 -23.13 -14.71 -13.33
N PHE A 27 -22.85 -15.91 -12.82
CA PHE A 27 -21.53 -16.27 -12.34
C PHE A 27 -20.50 -16.17 -13.48
N ASN A 28 -19.52 -15.27 -13.31
CA ASN A 28 -18.41 -15.08 -14.25
C ASN A 28 -17.10 -14.79 -13.48
N PRO A 29 -16.55 -15.79 -12.77
CA PRO A 29 -15.29 -15.65 -12.07
C PRO A 29 -14.14 -15.56 -13.08
N THR A 30 -13.18 -14.68 -12.82
CA THR A 30 -11.88 -14.69 -13.53
C THR A 30 -10.78 -15.14 -12.59
N GLY A 31 -9.63 -15.52 -13.15
CA GLY A 31 -8.47 -15.99 -12.39
C GLY A 31 -8.04 -15.03 -11.28
N LYS A 32 -7.57 -15.60 -10.17
CA LYS A 32 -7.03 -14.83 -9.04
C LYS A 32 -5.71 -14.17 -9.46
N LYS A 33 -5.56 -12.89 -9.15
CA LYS A 33 -4.30 -12.14 -9.38
C LYS A 33 -3.82 -11.51 -8.08
N ARG A 34 -2.50 -11.36 -7.95
CA ARG A 34 -1.89 -10.68 -6.81
C ARG A 34 -2.07 -9.18 -6.97
N LYS A 35 -2.65 -8.54 -5.95
CA LYS A 35 -2.80 -7.08 -5.85
C LYS A 35 -1.73 -6.55 -4.89
N TYR A 36 -0.93 -5.60 -5.37
CA TYR A 36 0.14 -4.99 -4.59
C TYR A 36 -0.33 -3.66 -3.99
N PRO A 37 0.09 -3.32 -2.75
CA PRO A 37 -0.10 -1.98 -2.24
C PRO A 37 0.72 -0.98 -3.07
N ASN A 38 0.17 0.21 -3.32
CA ASN A 38 0.90 1.29 -3.96
C ASN A 38 1.91 1.87 -2.96
N LEU A 39 3.15 1.40 -3.02
CA LEU A 39 4.25 1.81 -2.14
C LEU A 39 5.09 2.89 -2.81
N GLN A 40 5.22 4.05 -2.15
CA GLN A 40 5.95 5.22 -2.62
C GLN A 40 6.99 5.68 -1.61
N TRP A 41 8.01 6.38 -2.10
CA TRP A 41 9.07 6.93 -1.26
C TRP A 41 8.60 8.20 -0.54
N ALA A 42 8.65 8.17 0.79
CA ALA A 42 8.39 9.31 1.66
C ALA A 42 9.69 9.76 2.32
N ALA A 43 9.91 11.06 2.43
CA ALA A 43 10.99 11.62 3.24
C ALA A 43 10.55 11.66 4.71
N LEU A 44 11.43 11.26 5.63
CA LEU A 44 11.20 11.42 7.06
C LEU A 44 11.60 12.84 7.49
N PRO A 45 10.83 13.47 8.41
CA PRO A 45 11.13 14.82 8.86
C PRO A 45 12.47 14.85 9.63
N PRO A 46 13.20 15.98 9.57
CA PRO A 46 14.50 16.11 10.21
C PRO A 46 14.42 16.11 11.74
N GLY A 47 13.26 16.39 12.33
CA GLY A 47 13.04 16.44 13.78
C GLY A 47 12.75 15.10 14.48
N LEU A 48 12.81 13.97 13.76
CA LEU A 48 12.60 12.63 14.35
C LEU A 48 13.82 12.23 15.22
N PRO A 49 13.67 11.41 16.28
CA PRO A 49 14.77 11.00 17.15
C PRO A 49 15.95 10.40 16.38
N ARG A 50 17.17 10.67 16.87
CA ARG A 50 18.45 10.48 16.16
C ARG A 50 18.52 9.15 15.41
N GLY A 51 18.86 9.23 14.12
CA GLY A 51 19.13 8.07 13.25
C GLY A 51 18.15 7.86 12.07
N LYS A 52 17.00 8.56 12.05
CA LYS A 52 16.01 8.48 10.95
C LYS A 52 15.75 9.80 10.22
N ALA A 53 16.22 10.93 10.76
CA ALA A 53 16.16 12.24 10.12
C ALA A 53 16.77 12.22 8.71
N GLY A 54 16.05 12.74 7.72
CA GLY A 54 16.52 12.85 6.32
C GLY A 54 16.50 11.56 5.50
N LYS A 55 16.18 10.40 6.09
CA LYS A 55 16.08 9.13 5.36
C LYS A 55 14.74 9.04 4.59
N ARG A 56 14.75 8.28 3.50
CA ARG A 56 13.53 7.95 2.74
C ARG A 56 13.06 6.54 3.10
N ILE A 57 11.75 6.39 3.33
CA ILE A 57 11.13 5.09 3.56
C ILE A 57 10.05 4.81 2.51
N LYS A 58 9.86 3.55 2.14
CA LYS A 58 8.77 3.15 1.24
C LYS A 58 7.51 2.86 2.05
N ILE A 59 6.46 3.65 1.84
CA ILE A 59 5.17 3.52 2.56
C ILE A 59 4.02 3.47 1.56
N CYS A 60 2.86 2.97 2.00
CA CYS A 60 1.69 3.02 1.12
C CYS A 60 1.20 4.46 0.94
N THR A 61 0.60 4.73 -0.21
CA THR A 61 0.06 6.05 -0.54
C THR A 61 -1.00 6.53 0.45
N ASP A 62 -1.76 5.63 1.08
CA ASP A 62 -2.73 6.02 2.12
C ASP A 62 -2.03 6.60 3.36
N CYS A 63 -0.93 5.98 3.80
CA CYS A 63 -0.13 6.49 4.92
C CYS A 63 0.61 7.77 4.54
N LEU A 64 1.03 7.89 3.27
CA LEU A 64 1.64 9.10 2.75
C LEU A 64 0.66 10.28 2.79
N LYS A 65 -0.54 10.09 2.22
CA LYS A 65 -1.61 11.10 2.19
C LYS A 65 -2.10 11.50 3.57
N LYS A 66 -2.13 10.56 4.52
CA LYS A 66 -2.53 10.81 5.92
C LYS A 66 -1.41 11.38 6.80
N GLY A 67 -0.22 11.65 6.26
CA GLY A 67 0.88 12.21 7.05
C GLY A 67 1.45 11.29 8.14
N ARG A 68 1.10 10.00 8.19
CA ARG A 68 1.50 9.08 9.27
C ARG A 68 3.01 8.86 9.42
N HIS A 69 3.79 9.25 8.42
CA HIS A 69 5.25 9.19 8.42
C HIS A 69 5.89 10.43 9.06
N LEU A 70 5.10 11.48 9.31
CA LEU A 70 5.52 12.75 9.91
C LEU A 70 5.31 12.77 11.44
N GLY A 71 4.63 11.77 12.01
CA GLY A 71 4.29 11.74 13.43
C GLY A 71 3.15 12.69 13.83
N MET A 72 2.40 13.19 12.84
CA MET A 72 1.14 13.93 13.01
C MET A 72 -0.06 12.98 12.98
#